data_AF-A0A3C0QKW8-F1
#
_entry.id   AF-A0A3C0QKW8-F1
#
_cell.length_a   1.000
_cell.length_b   1.000
_cell.length_c   1.000
_cell.angle_alpha   90.00
_cell.angle_beta   90.00
_cell.angle_gamma   90.00
#
_symmetry.space_group_name_H-M   'P 1'
#
loop_
_entity.id
_entity.type
_entity.pdbx_description
1 polymer ?
#
loop_
_entity_poly.entity_id
_entity_poly.type
_entity_poly.pdbx_seq_one_letter_code
_entity_poly.pdbx_strand_id
1 'polypeptide(L)'
;MIATYNTSANIEEKPAEVHRKYIDLQYILYGEEKIGYADYRNPKISLKEYLSHRYSFFYPSTRSSQANTLLICHKDTLLYFSTSVG
;
A
#
# COMPACT_ATOMS: atom_id res chain seq x y z
N MET A 1 -1.52 7.88 -12.39
CA MET A 1 -0.23 8.63 -12.34
C MET A 1 0.84 7.70 -12.88
N ILE A 2 1.83 8.21 -13.63
CA ILE A 2 3.02 7.44 -14.02
C ILE A 2 4.19 8.04 -13.23
N ALA A 3 4.99 7.20 -12.58
CA ALA A 3 6.12 7.62 -11.76
C ALA A 3 7.30 6.67 -11.94
N THR A 4 8.51 7.21 -11.83
CA THR A 4 9.77 6.46 -11.79
C THR A 4 10.47 6.78 -10.47
N TYR A 5 10.84 5.74 -9.70
CA TYR A 5 11.49 5.89 -8.41
C TYR A 5 12.34 4.67 -8.09
N ASN A 6 13.21 4.80 -7.08
CA ASN A 6 13.94 3.68 -6.50
C ASN A 6 13.15 3.11 -5.32
N THR A 7 13.04 1.79 -5.25
CA THR A 7 12.43 1.07 -4.13
C THR A 7 13.37 1.06 -2.92
N SER A 8 12.82 1.17 -1.70
CA SER A 8 13.60 0.87 -0.50
C SER A 8 13.68 -0.65 -0.31
N ALA A 9 14.80 -1.14 0.21
CA ALA A 9 14.94 -2.55 0.57
C ALA A 9 14.08 -2.91 1.80
N ASN A 10 13.81 -1.91 2.65
CA ASN A 10 13.05 -2.08 3.87
C ASN A 10 11.64 -1.49 3.72
N ILE A 11 10.64 -2.36 3.80
CA ILE A 11 9.23 -1.99 3.70
C ILE A 11 8.76 -1.16 4.90
N GLU A 12 9.49 -1.23 6.01
CA GLU A 12 9.14 -0.51 7.24
C GLU A 12 9.44 1.00 7.16
N GLU A 13 10.20 1.43 6.16
CA GLU A 13 10.60 2.84 5.99
C GLU A 13 9.45 3.73 5.49
N LYS A 14 8.43 3.15 4.85
CA LYS A 14 7.29 3.89 4.30
C LYS A 14 5.99 3.54 5.04
N PRO A 15 5.18 4.55 5.43
CA PRO A 15 3.87 4.28 6.00
C PRO A 15 2.95 3.62 4.98
N ALA A 16 2.02 2.79 5.44
CA ALA A 16 1.00 2.22 4.58
C ALA A 16 -0.07 3.27 4.27
N GLU A 17 -0.46 3.39 3.00
CA GLU A 17 -1.47 4.34 2.52
C GLU A 17 -2.74 3.59 2.08
N VAL A 18 -3.91 4.15 2.39
CA VAL A 18 -5.22 3.64 1.99
C VAL A 18 -6.09 4.78 1.48
N HIS A 19 -6.69 4.62 0.31
CA HIS A 19 -7.69 5.55 -0.24
C HIS A 19 -9.10 5.00 -0.08
N ARG A 20 -10.02 5.80 0.48
CA ARG A 20 -11.45 5.42 0.63
C ARG A 20 -12.34 5.85 -0.54
N LYS A 21 -11.92 6.87 -1.28
CA LYS A 21 -12.70 7.45 -2.38
C LYS A 21 -12.38 6.82 -3.74
N TYR A 22 -11.17 6.28 -3.87
CA TYR A 22 -10.66 5.73 -5.12
C TYR A 22 -10.11 4.33 -4.88
N ILE A 23 -10.09 3.55 -5.95
CA ILE A 23 -9.44 2.25 -6.02
C ILE A 23 -8.12 2.45 -6.75
N ASP A 24 -7.07 1.81 -6.25
CA ASP A 24 -5.77 1.86 -6.90
C ASP A 24 -5.63 0.73 -7.91
N LEU A 25 -5.26 1.11 -9.13
CA LEU A 25 -4.75 0.23 -10.16
C LEU A 25 -3.26 0.53 -10.35
N GLN A 26 -2.40 -0.41 -9.97
CA GLN A 26 -0.95 -0.28 -10.10
C GLN A 26 -0.43 -1.27 -11.15
N TYR A 27 0.35 -0.76 -12.10
CA TYR A 27 0.95 -1.56 -13.16
C TYR A 27 2.46 -1.35 -13.18
N ILE A 28 3.23 -2.45 -13.13
CA ILE A 28 4.69 -2.39 -13.19
C ILE A 28 5.15 -2.36 -14.65
N LEU A 29 5.52 -1.19 -15.14
CA LEU A 29 6.02 -1.01 -16.52
C LEU A 29 7.43 -1.62 -16.70
N TYR A 30 8.27 -1.56 -15.68
CA TYR A 30 9.65 -2.04 -15.69
C TYR A 30 10.17 -2.26 -14.27
N GLY A 31 11.04 -3.26 -14.08
CA GLY A 31 11.67 -3.59 -12.80
C GLY A 31 10.89 -4.61 -11.96
N GLU A 32 11.16 -4.59 -10.66
CA GLU A 32 10.52 -5.41 -9.64
C GLU A 32 10.15 -4.52 -8.45
N GLU A 33 8.98 -4.75 -7.86
CA GLU A 33 8.57 -4.09 -6.63
C GLU A 33 8.01 -5.08 -5.61
N LYS A 34 8.38 -4.87 -4.35
CA LYS A 34 7.85 -5.61 -3.20
C LYS A 34 6.76 -4.77 -2.54
N ILE A 35 5.53 -5.29 -2.57
CA ILE A 35 4.37 -4.58 -2.04
C ILE A 35 3.81 -5.37 -0.85
N GLY A 36 3.70 -4.69 0.28
CA GLY A 36 3.10 -5.21 1.49
C GLY A 36 1.64 -4.77 1.56
N TYR A 37 0.77 -5.67 1.98
CA TYR A 37 -0.64 -5.36 2.18
C TYR A 37 -1.17 -5.94 3.50
N ALA A 38 -2.24 -5.32 3.98
CA ALA A 38 -2.88 -5.63 5.23
C ALA A 38 -4.40 -5.53 5.08
N ASP A 39 -5.16 -6.29 5.87
CA ASP A 39 -6.59 -6.04 6.03
C ASP A 39 -6.77 -4.77 6.88
N TYR A 40 -7.33 -3.72 6.29
CA TYR A 40 -7.59 -2.44 6.97
C TYR A 40 -8.58 -2.58 8.13
N ARG A 41 -9.35 -3.67 8.18
CA ARG A 41 -10.29 -3.99 9.28
C ARG A 41 -9.58 -4.59 10.49
N ASN A 42 -8.29 -4.88 10.40
CA ASN A 42 -7.54 -5.43 11.54
C ASN A 42 -7.52 -4.39 12.68
N PRO A 43 -8.16 -4.69 13.84
CA PRO A 43 -8.31 -3.74 14.94
C PRO A 43 -7.00 -3.36 15.62
N LYS A 44 -5.89 -4.06 15.31
CA LYS A 44 -4.56 -3.76 15.84
C LYS A 44 -3.85 -2.63 15.08
N ILE A 45 -4.38 -2.21 13.93
CA ILE A 45 -3.78 -1.15 13.10
C ILE A 45 -4.36 0.20 13.54
N SER A 46 -3.54 1.04 14.17
CA SER A 46 -3.94 2.40 14.57
C SER A 46 -3.72 3.41 13.44
N LEU A 47 -4.71 4.25 13.16
CA LEU A 47 -4.59 5.32 12.19
C LEU A 47 -3.53 6.34 12.65
N LYS A 48 -2.58 6.66 11.78
CA LYS A 48 -1.55 7.67 12.05
C LYS A 48 -2.03 9.07 11.64
N GLU A 49 -2.57 9.20 10.42
CA GLU A 49 -2.94 10.52 9.87
C GLU A 49 -3.97 10.39 8.74
N TYR A 50 -4.82 11.41 8.57
CA TYR A 50 -5.69 11.58 7.40
C TYR A 50 -5.35 12.85 6.63
N LEU A 51 -5.04 12.71 5.34
CA LEU A 51 -4.76 13.83 4.43
C LEU A 51 -5.97 14.07 3.52
N SER A 52 -6.83 15.01 3.92
CA SER A 52 -8.10 15.32 3.23
C SER A 52 -7.93 15.69 1.76
N HIS A 53 -6.87 16.43 1.42
CA HIS A 53 -6.58 16.84 0.04
C HIS A 53 -6.13 15.67 -0.87
N ARG A 54 -5.71 14.54 -0.31
CA ARG A 54 -5.34 13.30 -1.05
C ARG A 54 -6.40 12.21 -0.95
N TYR A 55 -7.42 12.41 -0.10
CA TYR A 55 -8.39 11.38 0.26
C TYR A 55 -7.72 10.09 0.79
N SER A 56 -6.60 10.25 1.51
CA SER A 56 -5.72 9.16 1.95
C SER A 56 -5.62 9.08 3.46
N PHE A 57 -5.62 7.85 3.98
CA PHE A 57 -5.32 7.50 5.36
C PHE A 57 -3.95 6.84 5.43
N PHE A 58 -3.13 7.25 6.39
CA PHE A 58 -1.82 6.67 6.65
C PHE A 58 -1.83 5.86 7.94
N TYR A 59 -1.25 4.68 7.87
CA TYR A 59 -1.03 3.80 9.01
C TYR A 59 0.48 3.62 9.23
N PRO A 60 0.92 3.34 10.46
CA PRO A 60 2.30 2.94 10.72
C PRO A 60 2.68 1.78 9.81
N SER A 61 3.96 1.72 9.40
CA SER A 61 4.45 0.54 8.72
C SER A 61 4.20 -0.68 9.60
N THR A 62 3.62 -1.71 9.00
CA THR A 62 3.14 -2.88 9.70
C THR A 62 4.33 -3.73 10.12
N ARG A 63 4.70 -3.66 11.41
CA ARG A 63 5.63 -4.63 12.01
C ARG A 63 5.13 -6.05 11.75
N SER A 64 6.08 -6.92 11.45
CA SER A 64 6.07 -8.35 11.08
C SER A 64 5.18 -9.35 11.88
N SER A 65 4.11 -8.93 12.54
CA SER A 65 3.17 -9.85 13.23
C SER A 65 1.68 -9.50 13.08
N GLN A 66 1.33 -8.43 12.36
CA GLN A 66 -0.07 -7.98 12.26
C GLN A 66 -0.57 -7.82 10.82
N ALA A 67 0.33 -7.90 9.84
CA ALA A 67 0.00 -7.91 8.44
C ALA A 67 1.18 -8.50 7.66
N ASN A 68 1.04 -8.56 6.34
CA ASN A 68 2.09 -8.77 5.36
C ASN A 68 2.15 -10.22 4.86
N THR A 69 1.19 -10.55 4.01
CA THR A 69 1.59 -11.24 2.79
C THR A 69 2.34 -10.21 1.93
N LEU A 70 3.51 -10.60 1.43
CA LEU A 70 4.31 -9.79 0.53
C LEU A 70 4.07 -10.28 -0.89
N LEU A 71 3.82 -9.35 -1.81
CA LEU A 71 3.80 -9.65 -3.23
C LEU A 71 5.11 -9.17 -3.85
N ILE A 72 5.80 -10.08 -4.53
CA ILE A 72 6.91 -9.72 -5.42
C ILE A 72 6.31 -9.57 -6.80
N CYS A 73 6.31 -8.35 -7.32
CA CYS A 73 5.65 -8.00 -8.57
C CYS A 73 6.71 -7.63 -9.60
N HIS A 74 6.68 -8.28 -10.76
CA HIS A 74 7.60 -8.02 -11.86
C HIS A 74 6.93 -7.17 -12.93
N LYS A 75 7.70 -6.81 -13.96
CA LYS A 75 7.19 -6.21 -15.19
C LYS A 75 5.91 -6.92 -15.67
N ASP A 76 4.96 -6.12 -16.13
CA ASP A 76 3.65 -6.51 -16.65
C ASP A 76 2.67 -7.10 -15.61
N THR A 77 2.96 -6.90 -14.32
CA THR A 77 2.00 -7.19 -13.24
C THR A 77 1.01 -6.03 -13.08
N LEU A 78 -0.29 -6.36 -13.10
CA LEU A 78 -1.37 -5.46 -12.69
C LEU A 78 -1.88 -5.85 -11.30
N LEU A 79 -1.93 -4.88 -10.40
CA LEU A 79 -2.50 -4.99 -9.06
C LEU A 79 -3.73 -4.12 -8.93
N TYR A 80 -4.70 -4.64 -8.18
CA TYR A 80 -5.93 -3.96 -7.82
C TYR A 80 -6.07 -3.98 -6.31
N PHE A 81 -6.17 -2.79 -5.71
CA PHE A 81 -6.44 -2.64 -4.28
C PHE A 81 -7.76 -1.92 -4.09
N SER A 82 -8.71 -2.61 -3.47
CA SER A 82 -10.00 -2.04 -3.09
C SER A 82 -10.11 -1.95 -1.58
N THR A 83 -10.49 -0.77 -1.10
CA THR A 83 -11.01 -0.61 0.25
C THR A 83 -12.51 -0.31 0.17
N SER A 84 -13.27 -1.26 -0.37
CA SER A 84 -14.73 -1.18 -0.33
C SER A 84 -15.20 -1.33 1.12
N VAL A 85 -15.54 -0.21 1.74
CA VAL A 85 -16.34 -0.19 2.97
C VAL A 85 -17.79 -0.42 2.52
N GLY A 86 -18.31 -1.62 2.76
CA GLY A 86 -19.75 -1.89 2.67
C GLY A 86 -20.51 -1.17 3.78
#